data_AF-A0A9D5YE85-F1
#
_entry.id   AF-A0A9D5YE85-F1
#
_cell.length_a   1.000
_cell.length_b   1.000
_cell.length_c   1.000
_cell.angle_alpha   90.00
_cell.angle_beta   90.00
_cell.angle_gamma   90.00
#
_symmetry.space_group_name_H-M   'P 1'
#
loop_
_entity.id
_entity.type
_entity.pdbx_description
1 polymer ?
#
loop_
_entity_poly.entity_id
_entity_poly.type
_entity_poly.pdbx_seq_one_letter_code
_entity_poly.pdbx_strand_id
1 'polypeptide(L)'
;MNKIVFDFTKKELETYLEKLGIEAQISLGLFEDFGVDLKVEDPFFDDAYVISVKDKKGFIAGSNDRSVLFGVYRLLEEWGITWVRPGPNGTHYP
;
A
#
# COMPACT_ATOMS: atom_id res chain seq x y z
N MET A 1 4.19 13.69 5.91
CA MET A 1 4.12 12.97 4.63
C MET A 1 5.15 13.52 3.66
N ASN A 2 6.16 12.73 3.30
CA ASN A 2 7.08 12.99 2.20
C ASN A 2 6.31 12.84 0.88
N LYS A 3 6.07 13.98 0.23
CA LYS A 3 5.19 14.07 -0.94
C LYS A 3 5.63 13.16 -2.10
N ILE A 4 6.93 12.95 -2.27
CA ILE A 4 7.47 12.13 -3.37
C ILE A 4 7.08 10.66 -3.20
N VAL A 5 7.28 10.10 -2.01
CA VAL A 5 7.00 8.68 -1.74
C VAL A 5 5.50 8.41 -1.79
N PHE A 6 4.69 9.32 -1.25
CA PHE A 6 3.25 9.16 -1.25
C PHE A 6 2.64 9.25 -2.66
N ASP A 7 3.07 10.22 -3.48
CA ASP A 7 2.63 10.34 -4.87
C ASP A 7 3.00 9.09 -5.69
N PHE A 8 4.21 8.54 -5.47
CA PHE A 8 4.63 7.28 -6.07
C PHE A 8 3.74 6.12 -5.62
N THR A 9 3.46 6.02 -4.33
CA THR A 9 2.62 4.95 -3.75
C THR A 9 1.22 4.92 -4.34
N LYS A 10 0.60 6.11 -4.46
CA LYS A 10 -0.72 6.25 -5.08
C LYS A 10 -0.69 5.79 -6.54
N LYS A 11 0.32 6.22 -7.29
CA LYS A 11 0.49 5.84 -8.70
C LYS A 11 0.70 4.34 -8.89
N GLU A 12 1.50 3.70 -8.01
CA GLU A 12 1.69 2.25 -8.05
C GLU A 12 0.37 1.52 -7.85
N LEU A 13 -0.41 1.88 -6.81
CA LEU A 13 -1.71 1.28 -6.56
C LEU A 13 -2.63 1.42 -7.79
N GLU A 14 -2.82 2.64 -8.31
CA GLU A 14 -3.64 2.90 -9.49
C GLU A 14 -3.20 2.07 -10.70
N THR A 15 -1.89 1.99 -10.95
CA THR A 15 -1.32 1.21 -12.06
C THR A 15 -1.66 -0.28 -11.95
N TYR A 16 -1.56 -0.86 -10.75
CA TYR A 16 -1.85 -2.28 -10.57
C TYR A 16 -3.34 -2.58 -10.58
N LEU A 17 -4.17 -1.70 -10.02
CA LEU A 17 -5.62 -1.80 -10.12
C LEU A 17 -6.10 -1.80 -11.56
N GLU A 18 -5.55 -0.91 -12.40
CA GLU A 18 -5.83 -0.85 -13.82
C GLU A 18 -5.43 -2.16 -14.53
N LYS A 19 -4.21 -2.66 -14.28
CA LYS A 19 -3.73 -3.91 -14.89
C LYS A 19 -4.54 -5.14 -14.48
N LEU A 20 -5.05 -5.17 -13.26
CA LEU A 20 -5.93 -6.24 -12.78
C LEU A 20 -7.39 -6.08 -13.25
N GLY A 21 -7.76 -4.93 -13.83
CA GLY A 21 -9.15 -4.63 -14.15
C GLY A 21 -10.04 -4.53 -12.90
N ILE A 22 -9.47 -4.08 -11.77
CA ILE A 22 -10.18 -3.98 -10.49
C ILE A 22 -10.53 -2.53 -10.20
N GLU A 23 -11.82 -2.25 -10.06
CA GLU A 23 -12.29 -1.02 -9.44
C GLU A 23 -12.29 -1.17 -7.91
N ALA A 24 -11.53 -0.31 -7.23
CA ALA A 24 -11.42 -0.28 -5.78
C ALA A 24 -11.44 1.16 -5.25
N GLN A 25 -11.98 1.35 -4.04
CA GLN A 25 -12.02 2.65 -3.35
C GLN A 25 -11.15 2.55 -2.10
N ILE A 26 -9.84 2.75 -2.29
CA ILE A 26 -8.85 2.61 -1.23
C ILE A 26 -8.25 3.98 -0.91
N SER A 27 -8.43 4.43 0.32
CA SER A 27 -7.77 5.61 0.86
C SER A 27 -6.39 5.26 1.40
N LEU A 28 -5.41 6.12 1.19
CA LEU A 28 -4.04 5.95 1.67
C LEU A 28 -3.70 7.09 2.64
N GLY A 29 -2.90 6.80 3.67
CA GLY A 29 -2.49 7.81 4.65
C GLY A 29 -1.69 7.24 5.80
N LEU A 30 -1.41 8.07 6.79
CA LEU A 30 -0.74 7.67 8.03
C LEU A 30 -1.75 7.18 9.06
N PHE A 31 -1.27 6.56 10.14
CA PHE A 31 -2.13 6.12 11.25
C PHE A 31 -3.03 7.24 11.80
N GLU A 32 -2.50 8.45 11.91
CA GLU A 32 -3.23 9.64 12.39
C GLU A 32 -4.41 10.01 11.49
N ASP A 33 -4.32 9.78 10.18
CA ASP A 33 -5.38 10.12 9.21
C ASP A 33 -6.63 9.25 9.38
N PHE A 34 -6.49 8.07 9.99
CA PHE A 34 -7.56 7.08 10.16
C PHE A 34 -7.84 6.73 11.64
N GLY A 35 -7.21 7.43 12.59
CA GLY A 35 -7.40 7.18 14.02
C GLY A 35 -6.87 5.82 14.49
N VAL A 36 -5.83 5.29 13.84
CA VAL A 36 -5.18 4.03 14.24
C VAL A 36 -4.25 4.29 15.41
N ASP A 37 -4.56 3.76 16.60
CA ASP A 37 -3.69 3.84 17.78
C ASP A 37 -2.69 2.67 17.79
N LEU A 38 -1.76 2.70 16.82
CA LEU A 38 -0.63 1.78 16.75
C LEU A 38 0.65 2.61 16.83
N LYS A 39 1.53 2.24 17.76
CA LYS A 39 2.81 2.90 17.97
C LYS A 39 3.95 1.94 17.65
N VAL A 40 4.94 2.45 16.95
CA VAL A 40 6.22 1.80 16.73
C VAL A 40 7.27 2.47 17.61
N GLU A 41 8.37 1.77 17.93
CA GLU A 41 9.40 2.31 18.82
C GLU A 41 10.16 3.46 18.16
N ASP A 42 10.56 3.29 16.90
CA ASP A 42 11.20 4.33 16.09
C ASP A 42 10.54 4.42 14.70
N PRO A 43 9.67 5.42 14.43
CA PRO A 43 9.01 5.57 13.12
C PRO A 43 9.95 5.76 11.93
N PHE A 44 11.23 6.08 12.15
CA PHE A 44 12.23 6.21 11.09
C PHE A 44 12.77 4.84 10.65
N PHE A 45 13.01 3.93 11.59
CA PHE A 45 13.57 2.60 11.35
C PHE A 45 12.52 1.47 11.33
N ASP A 46 11.44 1.63 12.09
CA ASP A 46 10.38 0.64 12.24
C ASP A 46 9.20 0.97 11.33
N ASP A 47 8.93 0.02 10.43
CA ASP A 47 7.79 0.09 9.53
C ASP A 47 6.62 -0.71 10.12
N ALA A 48 5.44 -0.09 10.17
CA ALA A 48 4.20 -0.75 10.52
C ALA A 48 3.08 -0.23 9.64
N TYR A 49 2.16 -1.11 9.25
CA TYR A 49 1.01 -0.75 8.45
C TYR A 49 -0.23 -1.54 8.84
N VAL A 50 -1.39 -0.98 8.53
CA VAL A 50 -2.70 -1.58 8.71
C VAL A 50 -3.41 -1.56 7.38
N ILE A 51 -3.93 -2.71 6.95
CA ILE A 51 -4.78 -2.86 5.77
C ILE A 51 -6.19 -3.14 6.29
N SER A 52 -7.09 -2.18 6.10
CA SER A 52 -8.50 -2.31 6.45
C SER A 52 -9.33 -2.16 5.18
N VAL A 53 -9.26 -3.18 4.31
CA VAL A 53 -9.99 -3.23 3.04
C VAL A 53 -10.96 -4.40 3.04
N LYS A 54 -12.23 -4.12 2.80
CA LYS A 54 -13.30 -5.11 2.65
C LYS A 54 -14.12 -4.79 1.41
N ASP A 55 -14.43 -5.80 0.60
CA ASP A 55 -15.19 -5.64 -0.65
C ASP A 55 -14.60 -4.53 -1.56
N LYS A 56 -13.25 -4.50 -1.64
CA LYS A 56 -12.46 -3.51 -2.41
C LYS A 56 -12.65 -2.06 -1.97
N LYS A 57 -13.13 -1.83 -0.76
CA LYS A 57 -13.28 -0.50 -0.16
C LYS A 57 -12.61 -0.44 1.20
N GLY A 58 -11.99 0.69 1.51
CA GLY A 58 -11.40 0.90 2.83
C GLY A 58 -10.14 1.74 2.77
N PHE A 59 -9.18 1.44 3.64
CA PHE A 59 -7.95 2.22 3.73
C PHE A 59 -6.72 1.37 4.00
N ILE A 60 -5.56 1.94 3.68
CA ILE A 60 -4.24 1.49 4.09
C ILE A 60 -3.58 2.63 4.85
N ALA A 61 -3.17 2.33 6.09
CA ALA A 61 -2.52 3.28 6.97
C ALA A 61 -1.12 2.80 7.33
N GLY A 62 -0.13 3.69 7.37
CA GLY A 62 1.25 3.38 7.75
C GLY A 62 1.77 4.23 8.92
N SER A 63 2.81 3.75 9.60
CA SER A 63 3.59 4.53 10.59
C SER A 63 4.39 5.65 9.94
N ASN A 64 4.77 5.46 8.68
CA ASN A 64 5.48 6.43 7.82
C ASN A 64 5.08 6.20 6.35
N ASP A 65 5.54 7.07 5.44
CA ASP A 65 5.16 7.00 4.01
C ASP A 65 5.59 5.70 3.32
N ARG A 66 6.75 5.15 3.70
CA ARG A 66 7.28 3.89 3.17
C ARG A 66 6.42 2.71 3.62
N SER A 67 5.93 2.75 4.85
CA SER A 67 5.02 1.75 5.39
C SER A 67 3.70 1.70 4.61
N VAL A 68 3.19 2.84 4.14
CA VAL A 68 2.00 2.87 3.26
C VAL A 68 2.28 2.12 1.94
N LEU A 69 3.46 2.33 1.34
CA LEU A 69 3.88 1.61 0.14
C LEU A 69 3.95 0.10 0.37
N PHE A 70 4.51 -0.33 1.51
CA PHE A 70 4.55 -1.75 1.87
C PHE A 70 3.15 -2.33 2.07
N GLY A 71 2.23 -1.59 2.70
CA GLY A 71 0.83 -1.98 2.80
C GLY A 71 0.14 -2.14 1.44
N VAL A 72 0.42 -1.25 0.48
CA VAL A 72 -0.08 -1.36 -0.91
C VAL A 72 0.43 -2.64 -1.57
N TYR A 73 1.73 -2.91 -1.53
CA TYR A 73 2.28 -4.12 -2.13
C TYR A 73 1.74 -5.39 -1.45
N ARG A 74 1.54 -5.36 -0.13
CA ARG A 74 0.95 -6.47 0.60
C ARG A 74 -0.51 -6.74 0.17
N LEU A 75 -1.34 -5.71 0.02
CA LEU A 75 -2.71 -5.87 -0.47
C LEU A 75 -2.73 -6.49 -1.88
N LEU A 76 -1.86 -5.99 -2.76
CA LEU A 76 -1.75 -6.47 -4.13
C LEU A 76 -1.26 -7.92 -4.22
N GLU A 77 -0.35 -8.33 -3.33
CA GLU A 77 0.07 -9.72 -3.14
C GLU A 77 -1.12 -10.60 -2.73
N GLU A 78 -1.94 -10.15 -1.78
CA GLU A 78 -3.16 -10.84 -1.35
C GLU A 78 -4.20 -10.94 -2.46
N TRP A 79 -4.19 -10.02 -3.42
CA TRP A 79 -5.01 -10.06 -4.64
C TRP A 79 -4.35 -10.84 -5.78
N GLY A 80 -3.20 -11.46 -5.51
CA GLY A 80 -2.55 -12.46 -6.35
C GLY A 80 -1.45 -11.93 -7.28
N ILE A 81 -1.05 -10.66 -7.17
CA ILE A 81 0.12 -10.18 -7.89
C ILE A 81 1.38 -10.77 -7.25
N THR A 82 2.29 -11.29 -8.07
CA THR A 82 3.59 -11.81 -7.60
C THR A 82 4.73 -11.09 -8.28
N TRP A 83 5.74 -10.64 -7.52
CA TRP A 83 6.98 -10.06 -8.06
C TRP A 83 8.14 -11.07 -7.89
N VAL A 84 8.39 -11.85 -8.93
CA VAL A 84 9.41 -12.91 -8.98
C VAL A 84 10.83 -12.34 -9.04
N ARG A 85 11.01 -11.18 -9.66
CA ARG A 85 12.30 -10.47 -9.73
C ARG A 85 12.09 -8.97 -9.99
N PRO A 86 13.10 -8.12 -9.76
CA PRO A 86 13.02 -6.71 -10.11
C PRO A 86 12.78 -6.48 -11.61
N GLY A 87 11.97 -5.48 -11.94
CA GLY A 87 11.75 -4.99 -13.30
C GLY A 87 10.50 -5.54 -14.00
N PRO A 88 10.16 -5.02 -15.20
CA PRO A 88 8.90 -5.31 -15.89
C PRO A 88 8.66 -6.79 -16.19
N ASN A 89 9.73 -7.54 -16.47
CA ASN A 89 9.69 -8.97 -16.78
C ASN A 89 9.69 -9.86 -15.53
N GLY A 90 9.50 -9.29 -14.35
CA GLY A 90 9.47 -10.01 -13.08
C GLY A 90 8.12 -9.98 -12.38
N THR A 91 7.10 -9.32 -12.94
CA THR A 91 5.76 -9.25 -12.34
C THR A 91 4.81 -10.24 -13.01
N HIS A 92 4.06 -10.99 -12.21
CA HIS A 92 3.03 -11.93 -12.62
C HIS A 92 1.67 -11.50 -12.05
N TYR A 93 0.62 -11.63 -12.86
CA TYR A 93 -0.76 -11.31 -12.49
C TYR A 93 -1.58 -12.62 -12.50
N PRO A 94 -2.63 -12.74 -11.66
CA PRO A 94 -3.52 -13.90 -11.63
C PRO A 94 -4.19 -14.24 -12.96
#